data_AF-A0AAD9V665-F1
#
_entry.id   AF-A0AAD9V665-F1
#
_cell.length_a   1.000
_cell.length_b   1.000
_cell.length_c   1.000
_cell.angle_alpha   90.00
_cell.angle_beta   90.00
_cell.angle_gamma   90.00
#
_symmetry.space_group_name_H-M   'P 1'
#
loop_
_entity.id
_entity.type
_entity.pdbx_description
1 polymer ?
#
loop_
_entity_poly.entity_id
_entity_poly.type
_entity_poly.pdbx_seq_one_letter_code
_entity_poly.pdbx_strand_id
1 'polypeptide(L)'
;MEIPVTEQQIPTPELVEQWEHLRSLAERMHKFIPNLEIGLLIGSNCPAALEPLEVVPRGEEGPYAMRLHRGWTLTGPLHVRGTPNPSNVVCRRITVREAESVKEMISPRPIQQMFELDFNDRKSASDECSYYQEDRRFITGLEQSVQHHDGHYKFTNEDAERSRSSIETNDVAEKEDAA
;
A
#
# COMPACT_ATOMS: atom_id res chain seq x y z
N MET A 1 25.20 25.21 -9.73
CA MET A 1 24.43 24.38 -8.79
C MET A 1 25.43 23.66 -7.92
N GLU A 2 25.36 23.85 -6.60
CA GLU A 2 26.26 23.20 -5.65
C GLU A 2 25.49 22.02 -5.03
N ILE A 3 26.06 20.81 -5.05
CA ILE A 3 25.46 19.66 -4.39
C ILE A 3 25.55 19.90 -2.88
N PRO A 4 24.43 19.87 -2.13
CA PRO A 4 24.43 20.20 -0.71
C PRO A 4 24.95 19.05 0.14
N VAL A 5 26.18 18.61 -0.10
CA VAL A 5 26.90 17.61 0.70
C VAL A 5 28.06 18.29 1.39
N THR A 6 28.19 18.07 2.70
CA THR A 6 29.40 18.39 3.45
C THR A 6 30.24 17.13 3.66
N GLU A 7 31.57 17.25 3.71
CA GLU A 7 32.46 16.11 3.99
C GLU A 7 32.13 15.41 5.32
N GLN A 8 31.56 16.16 6.27
CA GLN A 8 31.09 15.66 7.57
C GLN A 8 29.94 14.65 7.46
N GLN A 9 29.23 14.64 6.34
CA GLN A 9 28.14 13.70 6.07
C GLN A 9 28.62 12.42 5.36
N ILE A 10 29.90 12.34 4.99
CA ILE A 10 30.48 11.17 4.35
C ILE A 10 30.82 10.15 5.44
N PRO A 11 30.23 8.95 5.43
CA PRO A 11 30.57 7.92 6.39
C PRO A 11 32.03 7.50 6.26
N THR A 12 32.76 7.46 7.38
CA THR A 12 34.11 6.90 7.44
C THR A 12 34.12 5.58 8.20
N PRO A 13 35.09 4.66 7.94
CA PRO A 13 35.24 3.43 8.71
C PRO A 13 35.27 3.66 10.22
N GLU A 14 35.98 4.69 10.68
CA GLU A 14 36.14 5.03 12.09
C GLU A 14 34.81 5.46 12.74
N LEU A 15 33.96 6.17 11.98
CA LEU A 15 32.62 6.54 12.44
C LEU A 15 31.70 5.31 12.53
N VAL A 16 31.83 4.38 11.60
CA VAL A 16 31.01 3.17 11.53
C VAL A 16 31.37 2.18 12.62
N GLU A 17 32.64 2.11 13.00
CA GLU A 17 33.13 1.23 14.08
C GLU A 17 32.49 1.53 15.45
N GLN A 18 31.98 2.75 15.63
CA GLN A 18 31.26 3.18 16.84
C GLN A 18 29.92 2.45 17.04
N TRP A 19 29.35 1.91 15.97
CA TRP A 19 28.09 1.18 16.00
C TRP A 19 28.35 -0.32 16.06
N GLU A 20 27.94 -0.98 17.15
CA GLU A 20 28.20 -2.41 17.37
C GLU A 20 27.69 -3.27 16.20
N HIS A 21 26.48 -3.01 15.72
CA HIS A 21 25.86 -3.75 14.61
C HIS A 21 26.52 -3.49 13.25
N LEU A 22 27.36 -2.45 13.12
CA LEU A 22 28.06 -2.11 11.88
C LEU A 22 29.57 -2.33 11.98
N ARG A 23 30.11 -2.84 13.08
CA ARG A 23 31.56 -2.97 13.27
C ARG A 23 32.22 -3.81 12.16
N SER A 24 31.60 -4.92 11.77
CA SER A 24 32.06 -5.76 10.65
C SER A 24 32.01 -5.07 9.28
N LEU A 25 31.31 -3.95 9.17
CA LEU A 25 31.21 -3.14 7.96
C LEU A 25 32.41 -2.22 7.79
N ALA A 26 33.00 -1.74 8.89
CA ALA A 26 34.07 -0.74 8.86
C ALA A 26 35.26 -1.21 7.98
N GLU A 27 35.63 -2.48 8.07
CA GLU A 27 36.71 -3.09 7.27
C GLU A 27 36.36 -3.23 5.76
N ARG A 28 35.07 -3.21 5.42
CA ARG A 28 34.57 -3.37 4.05
C ARG A 28 34.33 -2.04 3.34
N MET A 29 34.48 -0.92 4.05
CA MET A 29 34.32 0.42 3.50
C MET A 29 35.66 1.00 3.06
N HIS A 30 35.59 1.85 2.04
CA HIS A 30 36.76 2.61 1.60
C HIS A 30 37.12 3.68 2.63
N LYS A 31 38.42 3.95 2.78
CA LYS A 31 38.90 5.07 3.58
C LYS A 31 38.46 6.38 2.96
N PHE A 32 38.24 7.38 3.81
CA PHE A 32 37.92 8.73 3.38
C PHE A 32 39.06 9.32 2.54
N ILE A 33 38.73 9.90 1.40
CA ILE A 33 39.67 10.59 0.50
C ILE A 33 39.38 12.10 0.59
N PRO A 34 40.24 12.89 1.24
CA PRO A 34 40.01 14.32 1.41
C PRO A 34 40.08 15.05 0.07
N ASN A 35 39.27 16.11 -0.11
CA ASN A 35 39.20 16.91 -1.33
C ASN A 35 38.75 16.14 -2.59
N LEU A 36 38.07 15.00 -2.43
CA LEU A 36 37.49 14.28 -3.57
C LEU A 36 36.20 14.99 -4.00
N GLU A 37 36.18 15.50 -5.24
CA GLU A 37 35.00 16.17 -5.80
C GLU A 37 33.87 15.17 -6.07
N ILE A 38 32.65 15.52 -5.65
CA ILE A 38 31.45 14.74 -5.96
C ILE A 38 30.96 15.10 -7.37
N GLY A 39 31.30 14.27 -8.35
CA GLY A 39 30.95 14.51 -9.75
C GLY A 39 29.57 14.00 -10.19
N LEU A 40 28.89 13.17 -9.39
CA LEU A 40 27.62 12.54 -9.77
C LEU A 40 26.69 12.34 -8.58
N LEU A 41 25.44 12.79 -8.71
CA LEU A 41 24.36 12.48 -7.79
C LEU A 41 23.45 11.42 -8.40
N ILE A 42 23.28 10.29 -7.72
CA ILE A 42 22.36 9.22 -8.13
C ILE A 42 21.03 9.44 -7.40
N GLY A 43 19.97 9.71 -8.16
CA GLY A 43 18.61 9.83 -7.65
C GLY A 43 17.77 8.59 -7.94
N SER A 44 16.49 8.66 -7.60
CA SER A 44 15.51 7.58 -7.80
C SER A 44 15.27 7.21 -9.26
N ASN A 45 15.79 7.96 -10.23
CA ASN A 45 15.73 7.66 -11.65
C ASN A 45 16.66 6.52 -12.08
N CYS A 46 17.54 6.03 -11.19
CA CYS A 46 18.42 4.90 -11.47
C CYS A 46 18.17 3.76 -10.46
N PRO A 47 17.03 3.04 -10.54
CA PRO A 47 16.68 1.99 -9.59
C PRO A 47 17.72 0.87 -9.56
N ALA A 48 18.31 0.52 -10.70
CA ALA A 48 19.40 -0.46 -10.78
C ALA A 48 20.64 -0.08 -9.95
N ALA A 49 20.92 1.21 -9.76
CA ALA A 49 22.02 1.63 -8.89
C ALA A 49 21.64 1.64 -7.40
N LEU A 50 20.34 1.69 -7.10
CA LEU A 50 19.78 1.75 -5.74
C LEU A 50 19.22 0.42 -5.25
N GLU A 51 19.31 -0.64 -6.06
CA GLU A 51 18.86 -1.98 -5.71
C GLU A 51 19.66 -2.54 -4.51
N PRO A 52 19.00 -2.82 -3.37
CA PRO A 52 19.67 -3.40 -2.20
C PRO A 52 20.03 -4.87 -2.46
N LEU A 53 21.31 -5.20 -2.32
CA LEU A 53 21.84 -6.57 -2.44
C LEU A 53 21.93 -7.26 -1.09
N GLU A 54 22.28 -6.50 -0.05
CA GLU A 54 22.31 -6.93 1.35
C GLU A 54 21.84 -5.77 2.23
N VAL A 55 21.20 -6.09 3.36
CA VAL A 55 20.78 -5.11 4.37
C VAL A 55 21.31 -5.55 5.72
N VAL A 56 22.04 -4.68 6.39
CA VAL A 56 22.35 -4.83 7.82
C VAL A 56 21.30 -4.03 8.58
N PRO A 57 20.41 -4.69 9.32
CA PRO A 57 19.33 -4.00 10.02
C PRO A 57 19.89 -3.03 11.05
N ARG A 58 19.07 -2.02 11.39
CA ARG A 58 19.37 -1.13 12.50
C ARG A 58 19.44 -1.95 13.80
N GLY A 59 20.46 -1.69 14.61
CA GLY A 59 20.50 -2.15 16.00
C GLY A 59 19.48 -1.41 16.88
N GLU A 60 19.76 -1.25 18.16
CA GLU A 60 18.88 -0.47 19.05
C GLU A 60 18.86 1.02 18.65
N GLU A 61 20.03 1.54 18.23
CA GLU A 61 20.21 2.93 17.82
C GLU A 61 21.03 3.05 16.52
N GLY A 62 20.94 4.22 15.88
CA GLY A 62 21.79 4.56 14.73
C GLY A 62 21.23 4.27 13.34
N PRO A 63 22.11 4.36 12.32
CA PRO A 63 21.76 4.07 10.94
C PRO A 63 21.70 2.57 10.69
N TYR A 64 21.07 2.18 9.59
CA TYR A 64 21.21 0.85 9.01
C TYR A 64 22.09 0.94 7.75
N ALA A 65 22.62 -0.20 7.29
CA ALA A 65 23.47 -0.25 6.11
C ALA A 65 22.83 -1.06 5.00
N MET A 66 23.07 -0.66 3.75
CA MET A 66 22.71 -1.42 2.57
C MET A 66 23.92 -1.60 1.66
N ARG A 67 24.09 -2.79 1.10
CA ARG A 67 25.05 -3.02 0.02
C ARG A 67 24.35 -2.82 -1.30
N LEU A 68 24.81 -1.85 -2.07
CA LEU A 68 24.40 -1.61 -3.45
C LEU A 68 25.47 -2.17 -4.40
N HIS A 69 25.20 -2.17 -5.70
CA HIS A 69 26.18 -2.58 -6.71
C HIS A 69 27.50 -1.79 -6.65
N ARG A 70 27.46 -0.54 -6.18
CA ARG A 70 28.63 0.36 -6.10
C ARG A 70 29.29 0.40 -4.72
N GLY A 71 28.80 -0.36 -3.75
CA GLY A 71 29.38 -0.43 -2.41
C GLY A 71 28.34 -0.25 -1.31
N TRP A 72 28.82 0.01 -0.11
CA TRP A 72 28.00 0.18 1.09
C TRP A 72 27.50 1.60 1.24
N THR A 73 26.24 1.74 1.64
CA THR A 73 25.63 3.02 2.00
C THR A 73 25.00 2.92 3.38
N LEU A 74 25.01 4.01 4.12
CA LEU A 74 24.36 4.14 5.42
C LEU A 74 23.12 5.00 5.29
N THR A 75 22.03 4.55 5.89
CA THR A 75 20.78 5.29 5.91
C THR A 75 20.35 5.54 7.35
N GLY A 76 20.17 6.82 7.67
CA GLY A 76 19.79 7.27 9.00
C GLY A 76 20.78 8.31 9.56
N PRO A 77 20.55 8.76 10.80
CA PRO A 77 21.43 9.72 11.45
C PRO A 77 22.80 9.08 11.72
N LEU A 78 23.86 9.72 11.23
CA LEU A 78 25.24 9.30 11.45
C LEU A 78 25.81 9.77 12.79
N HIS A 79 25.11 10.67 13.49
CA HIS A 79 25.57 11.23 14.77
C HIS A 79 25.30 10.27 15.93
N VAL A 80 26.36 9.94 16.66
CA VAL A 80 26.27 9.23 17.94
C VAL A 80 25.80 10.22 19.02
N ARG A 81 24.89 9.79 19.90
CA ARG A 81 24.37 10.64 20.98
C ARG A 81 25.53 11.24 21.80
N GLY A 82 25.50 12.55 22.01
CA GLY A 82 26.50 13.27 22.80
C GLY A 82 27.56 14.02 21.99
N THR A 83 27.64 13.82 20.67
CA THR A 83 28.47 14.68 19.79
C THR A 83 27.71 15.99 19.49
N PRO A 84 28.35 17.17 19.55
CA PRO A 84 27.71 18.41 19.16
C PRO A 84 27.20 18.30 17.72
N ASN A 85 25.89 18.48 17.56
CA ASN A 85 25.23 18.47 16.26
C ASN A 85 25.88 19.57 15.41
N PRO A 86 26.30 19.32 14.14
CA PRO A 86 26.55 20.41 13.23
C PRO A 86 25.25 21.21 13.18
N SER A 87 25.32 22.48 13.56
CA SER A 87 24.18 23.35 13.91
C SER A 87 23.16 23.57 12.78
N ASN A 88 23.40 22.99 11.59
CA ASN A 88 22.75 23.34 10.35
C ASN A 88 22.22 22.08 9.66
N VAL A 89 21.08 21.56 10.12
CA VAL A 89 20.29 20.61 9.31
C VAL A 89 19.59 21.41 8.22
N VAL A 90 20.15 21.42 7.01
CA VAL A 90 19.56 22.16 5.89
C VAL A 90 18.53 21.28 5.18
N CYS A 91 17.26 21.40 5.57
CA CYS A 91 16.15 20.82 4.82
C CYS A 91 15.73 21.77 3.68
N ARG A 92 16.06 21.44 2.43
CA ARG A 92 15.56 22.17 1.26
C ARG A 92 14.23 21.56 0.83
N ARG A 93 13.12 22.14 1.31
CA ARG A 93 11.77 21.72 0.93
C ARG A 93 11.40 22.25 -0.46
N ILE A 94 11.28 21.35 -1.44
CA ILE A 94 10.68 21.69 -2.72
C ILE A 94 9.17 21.81 -2.52
N THR A 95 8.64 23.01 -2.67
CA THR A 95 7.19 23.25 -2.67
C THR A 95 6.76 23.42 -4.12
N VAL A 96 6.01 22.46 -4.66
CA VAL A 96 5.37 22.60 -5.97
C VAL A 96 4.17 23.51 -5.76
N ARG A 97 4.19 24.68 -6.38
CA ARG A 97 3.03 25.56 -6.49
C ARG A 97 2.53 25.46 -7.92
N GLU A 98 1.23 25.30 -8.10
CA GLU A 98 0.61 25.37 -9.41
C GLU A 98 0.92 26.74 -10.01
N ALA A 99 1.53 26.76 -11.20
CA ALA A 99 1.71 28.00 -11.93
C ALA A 99 0.33 28.41 -12.45
N GLU A 100 -0.16 29.58 -12.04
CA GLU A 100 -1.44 30.18 -12.48
C GLU A 100 -1.42 30.62 -13.96
N SER A 101 -0.92 29.77 -14.86
CA SER A 101 -0.88 30.04 -16.28
C SER A 101 -1.18 28.78 -17.11
N VAL A 102 -2.33 28.16 -16.86
CA VAL A 102 -3.03 27.42 -17.90
C VAL A 102 -4.44 27.97 -18.00
N LYS A 103 -4.82 28.33 -19.23
CA LYS A 103 -6.02 29.09 -19.60
C LYS A 103 -7.33 28.31 -19.42
N GLU A 104 -7.31 27.22 -18.67
CA GLU A 104 -8.45 26.38 -18.36
C GLU A 104 -8.55 26.29 -16.84
N MET A 105 -9.48 27.07 -16.28
CA MET A 105 -9.84 27.03 -14.88
C MET A 105 -10.57 25.71 -14.60
N ILE A 106 -9.81 24.64 -14.38
CA ILE A 106 -10.36 23.47 -13.70
C ILE A 106 -10.36 23.84 -12.22
N SER A 107 -11.38 24.58 -11.80
CA SER A 107 -11.61 24.80 -10.37
C SER A 107 -11.64 23.43 -9.69
N PRO A 108 -10.99 23.25 -8.54
CA PRO A 108 -11.03 21.99 -7.81
C PRO A 108 -12.46 21.56 -7.45
N ARG A 109 -13.40 22.52 -7.38
CA ARG A 109 -14.82 22.26 -7.08
C ARG A 109 -15.49 21.35 -8.10
N PRO A 110 -15.45 21.61 -9.43
CA PRO A 110 -15.98 20.69 -10.42
C PRO A 110 -15.40 19.27 -10.33
N ILE A 111 -14.08 19.13 -10.13
CA ILE A 111 -13.45 17.81 -9.94
C ILE A 111 -13.97 17.15 -8.65
N GLN A 112 -14.05 17.91 -7.56
CA GLN A 112 -14.54 17.40 -6.28
C GLN A 112 -16.01 16.99 -6.38
N GLN A 113 -16.84 17.75 -7.09
CA GLN A 113 -18.24 17.42 -7.38
C GLN A 113 -18.36 16.18 -8.27
N MET A 114 -17.46 16.01 -9.24
CA MET A 114 -17.39 14.83 -10.08
C MET A 114 -17.01 13.58 -9.26
N PHE A 115 -16.03 13.69 -8.35
CA PHE A 115 -15.73 12.61 -7.40
C PHE A 115 -16.87 12.35 -6.42
N GLU A 116 -17.54 13.37 -5.90
CA GLU A 116 -18.71 13.22 -5.04
C GLU A 116 -19.90 12.55 -5.77
N LEU A 117 -20.02 12.73 -7.08
CA LEU A 117 -21.02 12.05 -7.93
C LEU A 117 -20.67 10.57 -8.17
N ASP A 118 -19.39 10.23 -8.33
CA ASP A 118 -18.93 8.82 -8.39
C ASP A 118 -19.16 8.09 -7.06
N PHE A 119 -19.23 8.82 -5.94
CA PHE A 119 -19.59 8.34 -4.62
C PHE A 119 -21.07 8.55 -4.26
N ASN A 120 -21.99 8.50 -5.24
CA ASN A 120 -23.43 8.52 -4.99
C ASN A 120 -23.93 7.21 -4.35
N ASP A 121 -23.48 6.91 -3.13
CA ASP A 121 -24.24 6.12 -2.15
C ASP A 121 -25.24 7.07 -1.43
N ARG A 122 -25.94 7.88 -2.22
CA ARG A 122 -26.94 8.83 -1.71
C ARG A 122 -28.14 8.04 -1.23
N LYS A 123 -28.20 7.84 0.09
CA LYS A 123 -29.45 7.66 0.82
C LYS A 123 -30.33 8.90 0.65
N SER A 124 -31.04 9.02 -0.47
CA SER A 124 -32.20 9.90 -0.63
C SER A 124 -32.84 9.75 -2.00
N ALA A 125 -33.72 8.75 -2.13
CA ALA A 125 -35.10 8.89 -2.59
C ALA A 125 -35.62 7.48 -2.94
N SER A 126 -36.58 7.00 -2.13
CA SER A 126 -37.15 5.65 -2.13
C SER A 126 -36.14 4.52 -1.87
N ASP A 127 -36.49 3.65 -0.94
CA ASP A 127 -35.82 2.39 -0.65
C ASP A 127 -36.02 1.36 -1.79
N GLU A 128 -36.05 1.83 -3.03
CA GLU A 128 -35.96 0.99 -4.22
C GLU A 128 -34.50 0.99 -4.66
N CYS A 129 -33.67 0.31 -3.85
CA CYS A 129 -32.56 -0.43 -4.45
C CYS A 129 -33.17 -1.20 -5.61
N SER A 130 -32.75 -0.90 -6.84
CA SER A 130 -33.32 -1.52 -8.04
C SER A 130 -32.93 -3.00 -8.04
N TYR A 131 -33.72 -3.80 -7.33
CA TYR A 131 -33.66 -5.25 -7.34
C TYR A 131 -33.69 -5.71 -8.80
N TYR A 132 -32.75 -6.59 -9.18
CA TYR A 132 -32.82 -7.26 -10.46
C TYR A 132 -34.17 -8.00 -10.54
N GLN A 133 -34.72 -8.23 -11.74
CA GLN A 133 -36.07 -8.81 -11.86
C GLN A 133 -36.22 -10.13 -11.10
N GLU A 134 -35.13 -10.89 -10.96
CA GLU A 134 -35.07 -12.11 -10.15
C GLU A 134 -35.16 -11.82 -8.65
N ASP A 135 -34.45 -10.80 -8.15
CA ASP A 135 -34.53 -10.37 -6.75
C ASP A 135 -35.94 -9.89 -6.39
N ARG A 136 -36.64 -9.17 -7.29
CA ARG A 136 -38.03 -8.76 -7.06
C ARG A 136 -38.97 -9.97 -6.95
N ARG A 137 -38.79 -10.98 -7.80
CA ARG A 137 -39.59 -12.22 -7.75
C ARG A 137 -39.31 -12.99 -6.46
N PHE A 138 -38.04 -13.09 -6.10
CA PHE A 138 -37.61 -13.77 -4.88
C PHE A 138 -38.19 -13.11 -3.63
N ILE A 139 -38.07 -11.79 -3.48
CA ILE A 139 -38.60 -11.05 -2.33
C ILE A 139 -40.13 -11.19 -2.25
N THR A 140 -40.83 -11.04 -3.39
CA THR A 140 -42.30 -11.20 -3.43
C THR A 140 -42.71 -12.61 -2.99
N GLY A 141 -42.01 -13.65 -3.47
CA GLY A 141 -42.27 -15.03 -3.04
C GLY A 141 -41.93 -15.27 -1.56
N LEU A 142 -40.91 -14.61 -1.06
CA LEU A 142 -40.46 -14.73 0.33
C LEU A 142 -41.43 -14.08 1.31
N GLU A 143 -41.95 -12.89 1.00
CA GLU A 143 -42.98 -12.21 1.80
C GLU A 143 -44.29 -13.02 1.87
N GLN A 144 -44.65 -13.72 0.79
CA GLN A 144 -45.86 -14.54 0.72
C GLN A 144 -45.73 -15.90 1.41
N SER A 145 -44.52 -16.43 1.56
CA SER A 145 -44.25 -17.75 2.14
C SER A 145 -43.75 -17.72 3.58
N VAL A 146 -43.48 -16.53 4.14
CA VAL A 146 -42.99 -16.42 5.51
C VAL A 146 -44.14 -16.62 6.50
N GLN A 147 -44.00 -17.62 7.36
CA GLN A 147 -44.95 -17.88 8.45
C GLN A 147 -44.22 -17.78 9.79
N HIS A 148 -44.77 -16.99 10.69
CA HIS A 148 -44.24 -16.84 12.05
C HIS A 148 -44.93 -17.84 12.98
N HIS A 149 -44.16 -18.81 13.47
CA HIS A 149 -44.64 -19.81 14.43
C HIS A 149 -43.71 -19.84 15.64
N ASP A 150 -44.27 -19.68 16.84
CA ASP A 150 -43.60 -19.90 18.12
C ASP A 150 -42.23 -19.19 18.24
N GLY A 151 -42.22 -17.89 17.95
CA GLY A 151 -41.05 -17.01 18.11
C GLY A 151 -39.97 -17.13 17.03
N HIS A 152 -40.21 -17.89 15.95
CA HIS A 152 -39.29 -17.98 14.82
C HIS A 152 -40.03 -17.94 13.47
N TYR A 153 -39.36 -17.38 12.47
CA TYR A 153 -39.86 -17.32 11.10
C TYR A 153 -39.48 -18.60 10.36
N LYS A 154 -40.46 -19.26 9.73
CA LYS A 154 -40.26 -20.38 8.82
C LYS A 154 -40.55 -19.93 7.40
N PHE A 155 -39.74 -20.39 6.46
CA PHE A 155 -39.88 -20.15 5.03
C PHE A 155 -40.05 -21.48 4.31
N THR A 156 -41.11 -21.61 3.51
CA THR A 156 -41.30 -22.72 2.57
C THR A 156 -40.90 -22.24 1.18
N ASN A 157 -39.74 -22.68 0.70
CA ASN A 157 -39.24 -22.34 -0.63
C ASN A 157 -39.72 -23.39 -1.63
N GLU A 158 -40.81 -23.11 -2.35
CA GLU A 158 -41.39 -24.03 -3.36
C GLU A 158 -40.41 -24.34 -4.51
N ASP A 159 -39.48 -23.45 -4.83
CA ASP A 159 -38.46 -23.67 -5.87
C ASP A 159 -37.39 -24.69 -5.45
N ALA A 160 -37.10 -24.78 -4.14
CA ALA A 160 -36.22 -25.80 -3.59
C ALA A 160 -36.90 -27.19 -3.56
N GLU A 161 -38.22 -27.25 -3.43
CA GLU A 161 -38.97 -28.51 -3.47
C GLU A 161 -39.13 -29.06 -4.88
N ARG A 162 -39.27 -28.20 -5.90
CA ARG A 162 -39.26 -28.63 -7.31
C ARG A 162 -37.93 -29.25 -7.72
N SER A 163 -36.83 -28.73 -7.16
CA SER A 163 -35.48 -29.25 -7.36
C SER A 163 -35.23 -30.56 -6.62
N ARG A 164 -35.91 -30.82 -5.50
CA ARG A 164 -35.86 -32.11 -4.78
C ARG A 164 -36.78 -33.17 -5.39
N SER A 165 -37.97 -32.80 -5.83
CA SER A 165 -38.93 -33.70 -6.52
C SER A 165 -38.38 -34.24 -7.85
N SER A 166 -37.54 -33.46 -8.55
CA SER A 166 -36.88 -33.90 -9.79
C SER A 166 -35.71 -34.87 -9.55
N ILE A 167 -35.20 -34.96 -8.33
CA ILE A 167 -34.13 -35.91 -7.95
C ILE A 167 -34.76 -37.25 -7.53
N GLU A 168 -35.86 -37.23 -6.78
CA GLU A 168 -36.53 -38.46 -6.34
C GLU A 168 -37.21 -39.25 -7.48
N THR A 169 -37.62 -38.59 -8.57
CA THR A 169 -38.20 -39.29 -9.74
C THR A 169 -37.14 -39.98 -10.61
N ASN A 170 -35.87 -39.57 -10.52
CA ASN A 170 -34.79 -40.21 -11.28
C ASN A 170 -34.22 -41.46 -10.59
N ASP A 171 -34.31 -41.57 -9.26
CA ASP A 171 -33.83 -42.76 -8.52
C ASP A 171 -34.78 -43.97 -8.61
N VAL A 172 -36.04 -43.78 -9.00
CA VAL A 172 -37.00 -44.90 -9.18
C VAL A 172 -36.93 -45.50 -10.60
N ALA A 173 -36.50 -44.73 -11.60
CA ALA A 173 -36.44 -45.20 -12.99
C ALA A 173 -35.20 -46.07 -13.31
N GLU A 174 -34.14 -46.03 -12.51
CA GLU A 174 -32.92 -46.83 -12.75
C GLU A 174 -32.95 -48.23 -12.12
N LYS A 175 -34.05 -48.64 -11.46
CA LYS A 175 -34.15 -49.95 -10.79
C LYS A 175 -35.09 -50.96 -11.44
N GLU A 176 -35.65 -50.66 -12.62
CA GLU A 176 -36.58 -51.52 -13.35
C GLU A 176 -36.07 -51.99 -14.73
N ASP A 177 -34.75 -51.95 -14.96
CA ASP A 177 -34.13 -52.50 -16.19
C ASP A 177 -32.93 -53.43 -15.91
N ALA A 178 -32.98 -54.10 -14.73
CA ALA A 178 -32.06 -55.18 -14.38
C ALA A 178 -32.83 -56.36 -13.77
N ALA A 179 -33.70 -56.98 -14.57
CA ALA A 179 -34.24 -58.32 -14.32
C ALA A 179 -34.41 -59.08 -15.64
#